data_AF-A0A2T7FY01-F1
#
_entry.id   AF-A0A2T7FY01-F1
#
_cell.length_a   1.000
_cell.length_b   1.000
_cell.length_c   1.000
_cell.angle_alpha   90.00
_cell.angle_beta   90.00
_cell.angle_gamma   90.00
#
_symmetry.space_group_name_H-M   'P 1'
#
loop_
_entity.id
_entity.type
_entity.pdbx_description
1 polymer ?
#
loop_
_entity_poly.entity_id
_entity_poly.type
_entity_poly.pdbx_seq_one_letter_code
_entity_poly.pdbx_strand_id
1 'polypeptide(L)'
;MQNTGKGQVRRRMTGHAMFKSLIDRAFGKAQSEGALEDLPGQGKPIEPASLNSDPFAHVYKESGVMSPFGHFQREIDALRRELAEVSEPQARRKLQTRIAELETRKAIEMETWKRYS
;
A
#
# COMPACT_ATOMS: atom_id res chain seq x y z
N MET A 1 71.81 -7.13 15.34
CA MET A 1 70.92 -5.94 15.45
C MET A 1 70.53 -5.57 14.02
N GLN A 2 69.29 -5.51 13.53
CA GLN A 2 67.94 -5.57 14.07
C GLN A 2 67.01 -6.11 12.96
N ASN A 3 65.91 -6.73 13.40
CA ASN A 3 64.88 -7.44 12.66
C ASN A 3 63.96 -6.48 11.87
N THR A 4 63.84 -6.64 10.55
CA THR A 4 62.89 -5.88 9.70
C THR A 4 61.54 -6.60 9.65
N GLY A 5 60.75 -6.39 10.70
CA GLY A 5 59.35 -6.82 10.76
C GLY A 5 58.48 -5.95 9.84
N LYS A 6 58.13 -6.45 8.65
CA LYS A 6 57.09 -5.87 7.80
C LYS A 6 55.74 -6.01 8.50
N GLY A 7 55.26 -4.92 9.12
CA GLY A 7 53.94 -4.84 9.72
C GLY A 7 52.85 -4.93 8.65
N GLN A 8 52.26 -6.11 8.48
CA GLN A 8 51.12 -6.33 7.61
C GLN A 8 49.87 -5.74 8.30
N VAL A 9 49.50 -4.53 7.90
CA VAL A 9 48.28 -3.86 8.37
C VAL A 9 47.08 -4.65 7.84
N ARG A 10 46.53 -5.53 8.68
CA ARG A 10 45.22 -6.18 8.42
C ARG A 10 44.15 -5.09 8.45
N ARG A 11 43.73 -4.60 7.27
CA ARG A 11 42.52 -3.79 7.13
C ARG A 11 41.36 -4.60 7.69
N ARG A 12 40.87 -4.24 8.89
CA ARG A 12 39.57 -4.71 9.38
C ARG A 12 38.54 -4.16 8.40
N MET A 13 37.97 -5.02 7.56
CA MET A 13 36.80 -4.63 6.78
C MET A 13 35.63 -4.46 7.74
N THR A 14 35.17 -3.22 7.89
CA THR A 14 33.97 -2.88 8.65
C THR A 14 32.76 -3.62 8.06
N GLY A 15 31.84 -4.13 8.88
CA GLY A 15 30.72 -4.98 8.43
C GLY A 15 29.87 -4.37 7.31
N HIS A 16 29.80 -3.04 7.22
CA HIS A 16 29.15 -2.32 6.12
C HIS A 16 29.78 -2.59 4.73
N ALA A 17 31.12 -2.66 4.65
CA ALA A 17 31.82 -2.92 3.39
C ALA A 17 31.62 -4.38 2.93
N MET A 18 31.55 -5.32 3.87
CA MET A 18 31.25 -6.73 3.57
C MET A 18 29.83 -6.88 3.04
N PHE A 19 28.84 -6.27 3.70
CA PHE A 19 27.45 -6.32 3.25
C PHE A 19 27.27 -5.74 1.84
N LYS A 20 27.87 -4.58 1.57
CA LYS A 20 27.85 -3.97 0.23
C LYS A 20 28.40 -4.92 -0.84
N SER A 21 29.54 -5.57 -0.58
CA SER A 21 30.17 -6.49 -1.54
C SER A 21 29.29 -7.71 -1.85
N LEU A 22 28.53 -8.20 -0.88
CA LEU A 22 27.60 -9.32 -1.07
C LEU A 22 26.40 -8.91 -1.94
N ILE A 23 25.85 -7.72 -1.69
CA ILE A 23 24.75 -7.16 -2.49
C ILE A 23 25.21 -6.90 -3.93
N ASP A 24 26.36 -6.23 -4.12
CA ASP A 24 26.91 -5.96 -5.45
C ASP A 24 27.12 -7.27 -6.24
N ARG A 25 27.61 -8.33 -5.59
CA ARG A 25 27.77 -9.65 -6.20
C ARG A 25 26.44 -10.29 -6.59
N ALA A 26 25.41 -10.18 -5.74
CA ALA A 26 24.08 -10.71 -6.03
C ALA A 26 23.44 -9.98 -7.22
N PHE A 27 23.55 -8.65 -7.25
CA PHE A 27 23.08 -7.82 -8.38
C PHE A 27 23.82 -8.15 -9.68
N GLY A 28 25.15 -8.28 -9.65
CA GLY A 28 25.94 -8.64 -10.83
C GLY A 28 25.55 -10.00 -11.41
N LYS A 29 25.30 -10.99 -10.53
CA LYS A 29 24.78 -12.30 -10.94
C LYS A 29 23.40 -12.18 -11.60
N ALA A 30 22.45 -11.51 -10.96
CA ALA A 30 21.11 -11.31 -11.50
C ALA A 30 21.11 -10.59 -12.85
N GLN A 31 21.98 -9.59 -13.04
CA GLN A 31 22.17 -8.93 -14.33
C GLN A 31 22.70 -9.90 -15.40
N SER A 32 23.75 -10.67 -15.08
CA SER A 32 24.34 -11.61 -16.04
C SER A 32 23.39 -12.75 -16.45
N GLU A 33 22.44 -13.09 -15.58
CA GLU A 33 21.42 -14.10 -15.81
C GLU A 33 20.16 -13.53 -16.48
N GLY A 34 20.14 -12.23 -16.81
CA GLY A 34 18.97 -11.56 -17.40
C GLY A 34 17.79 -11.41 -16.44
N ALA A 35 17.96 -11.70 -15.15
CA ALA A 35 16.89 -11.68 -14.15
C ALA A 35 16.36 -10.27 -13.83
N LEU A 36 17.00 -9.22 -14.37
CA LEU A 36 16.53 -7.83 -14.29
C LEU A 36 15.86 -7.34 -15.59
N GLU A 37 15.69 -8.24 -16.57
CA GLU A 37 14.93 -8.01 -17.80
C GLU A 37 13.51 -8.54 -17.66
N ASP A 38 12.56 -7.95 -18.38
CA ASP A 38 11.12 -8.23 -18.35
C ASP A 38 10.49 -8.22 -16.94
N LEU A 39 10.92 -7.28 -16.09
CA LEU A 39 10.35 -7.16 -14.75
C LEU A 39 8.88 -6.75 -14.82
N PRO A 40 8.03 -7.21 -13.87
CA PRO A 40 6.65 -6.77 -13.77
C PRO A 40 6.57 -5.24 -13.71
N GLY A 41 5.99 -4.63 -14.75
CA GLY A 41 5.87 -3.18 -14.84
C GLY A 41 7.02 -2.47 -15.57
N GLN A 42 8.01 -3.19 -16.12
CA GLN A 42 9.09 -2.59 -16.90
C GLN A 42 8.55 -1.78 -18.08
N GLY A 43 8.98 -0.51 -18.18
CA GLY A 43 8.58 0.40 -19.25
C GLY A 43 7.13 0.87 -19.19
N LYS A 44 6.31 0.37 -18.26
CA LYS A 44 4.94 0.88 -18.08
C LYS A 44 5.02 2.26 -17.44
N PRO A 45 4.26 3.25 -17.95
CA PRO A 45 4.12 4.53 -17.26
C PRO A 45 3.66 4.28 -15.84
N ILE A 46 4.31 4.94 -14.87
CA ILE A 46 3.77 4.99 -13.51
C ILE A 46 2.41 5.66 -13.64
N GLU A 47 1.34 4.97 -13.20
CA GLU A 47 0.02 5.60 -13.23
C GLU A 47 0.11 6.91 -12.45
N PRO A 48 -0.41 8.02 -13.00
CA PRO A 48 -0.38 9.30 -12.31
C PRO A 48 -1.03 9.09 -10.96
N ALA A 49 -0.33 9.52 -9.90
CA ALA A 49 -0.85 9.38 -8.54
C ALA A 49 -2.28 9.92 -8.52
N SER A 50 -3.26 9.05 -8.23
CA SER A 50 -4.57 9.54 -7.89
C SER A 50 -4.39 10.25 -6.56
N LEU A 51 -4.25 11.58 -6.59
CA LEU A 51 -4.34 12.43 -5.40
C LEU A 51 -5.78 12.36 -4.88
N ASN A 52 -6.18 11.19 -4.41
CA ASN A 52 -7.33 11.05 -3.56
C ASN A 52 -6.83 11.17 -2.12
N SER A 53 -7.76 11.43 -1.21
CA SER A 53 -7.46 11.60 0.21
C SER A 53 -6.97 10.32 0.91
N ASP A 54 -6.94 9.19 0.21
CA ASP A 54 -6.64 7.88 0.77
C ASP A 54 -5.29 7.35 0.24
N PRO A 55 -4.21 7.43 1.05
CA PRO A 55 -2.88 6.99 0.61
C PRO A 55 -2.81 5.49 0.25
N PHE A 56 -3.82 4.69 0.61
CA PHE A 56 -3.87 3.25 0.34
C PHE A 56 -4.78 2.89 -0.84
N ALA A 57 -5.39 3.87 -1.52
CA ALA A 57 -6.34 3.61 -2.60
C ALA A 57 -5.78 2.71 -3.72
N HIS A 58 -4.48 2.83 -4.02
CA HIS A 58 -3.83 1.98 -5.01
C HIS A 58 -3.73 0.52 -4.54
N VAL A 59 -3.32 0.30 -3.29
CA VAL A 59 -3.23 -1.04 -2.67
C VAL A 59 -4.60 -1.72 -2.62
N TYR A 60 -5.65 -0.97 -2.30
CA TYR A 60 -7.02 -1.48 -2.30
C TYR A 60 -7.49 -1.88 -3.71
N LYS A 61 -7.16 -1.05 -4.72
CA LYS A 61 -7.48 -1.34 -6.13
C LYS A 61 -6.78 -2.61 -6.63
N GLU A 62 -5.51 -2.81 -6.29
CA GLU A 62 -4.72 -3.97 -6.73
C GLU A 62 -5.07 -5.26 -6.00
N SER A 63 -5.29 -5.19 -4.69
CA SER A 63 -5.59 -6.37 -3.86
C SER A 63 -7.04 -6.83 -3.94
N GLY A 64 -7.95 -5.98 -4.43
CA GLY A 64 -9.40 -6.21 -4.37
C GLY A 64 -9.98 -6.11 -2.95
N VAL A 65 -9.15 -5.80 -1.96
CA VAL A 65 -9.55 -5.57 -0.56
C VAL A 65 -9.86 -4.08 -0.39
N MET A 66 -10.83 -3.75 0.45
CA MET A 66 -11.19 -2.38 0.76
C MET A 66 -11.04 -2.10 2.25
N SER A 67 -10.88 -0.83 2.61
CA SER A 67 -10.83 -0.44 4.02
C SER A 67 -12.15 -0.81 4.73
N PRO A 68 -12.14 -0.97 6.07
CA PRO A 68 -13.35 -1.26 6.84
C PRO A 68 -14.49 -0.25 6.57
N PHE A 69 -14.15 1.03 6.39
CA PHE A 69 -15.11 2.10 6.07
C PHE A 69 -15.47 2.18 4.57
N GLY A 70 -14.64 1.61 3.68
CA GLY A 70 -14.93 1.51 2.24
C GLY A 70 -16.13 0.63 1.94
N HIS A 71 -16.31 -0.46 2.70
CA HIS A 71 -17.50 -1.32 2.60
C HIS A 71 -18.79 -0.54 2.89
N PHE A 72 -18.82 0.24 3.99
CA PHE A 72 -20.00 1.05 4.33
C PHE A 72 -20.29 2.11 3.27
N GLN A 73 -19.25 2.76 2.73
CA GLN A 73 -19.45 3.77 1.68
C GLN A 73 -20.09 3.16 0.43
N ARG A 74 -19.64 1.98 0.00
CA ARG A 74 -20.19 1.28 -1.16
C ARG A 74 -21.67 0.93 -0.97
N GLU A 75 -22.07 0.47 0.22
CA GLU A 75 -23.47 0.16 0.55
C GLU A 75 -24.33 1.44 0.58
N ILE A 76 -23.82 2.52 1.17
CA ILE A 76 -24.48 3.84 1.18
C ILE A 76 -24.73 4.33 -0.25
N ASP A 77 -23.73 4.24 -1.13
CA ASP A 77 -23.86 4.69 -2.51
C ASP A 77 -24.88 3.85 -3.30
N ALA A 78 -24.95 2.54 -3.04
CA ALA A 78 -25.97 1.68 -3.63
C ALA A 78 -27.38 2.07 -3.17
N LEU A 79 -27.58 2.26 -1.87
CA LEU A 79 -28.87 2.67 -1.30
C LEU A 79 -29.30 4.08 -1.74
N ARG A 80 -28.34 5.00 -1.93
CA ARG A 80 -28.63 6.34 -2.47
C ARG A 80 -29.12 6.28 -3.92
N ARG A 81 -28.58 5.38 -4.74
CA ARG A 81 -29.10 5.14 -6.10
C ARG A 81 -30.50 4.54 -6.06
N GLU A 82 -30.74 3.56 -5.20
CA GLU A 82 -32.07 2.98 -5.03
C GLU A 82 -33.09 4.01 -4.56
N LEU A 83 -32.72 4.87 -3.60
CA LEU A 83 -33.55 5.95 -3.10
C LEU A 83 -33.91 6.98 -4.18
N ALA A 84 -33.10 7.15 -5.22
CA ALA A 84 -33.42 8.03 -6.34
C ALA A 84 -34.59 7.50 -7.19
N GLU A 85 -34.71 6.17 -7.29
CA GLU A 85 -35.72 5.49 -8.12
C GLU A 85 -37.04 5.21 -7.37
N VAL A 86 -36.99 5.06 -6.05
CA VAL A 86 -38.16 4.70 -5.25
C VAL A 86 -39.09 5.90 -5.04
N SER A 87 -40.34 5.79 -5.48
CA SER A 87 -41.39 6.81 -5.28
C SER A 87 -42.27 6.56 -4.04
N GLU A 88 -42.35 5.32 -3.55
CA GLU A 88 -43.23 4.95 -2.44
C GLU A 88 -42.72 5.52 -1.10
N PRO A 89 -43.53 6.32 -0.37
CA PRO A 89 -43.05 7.04 0.82
C PRO A 89 -42.48 6.17 1.95
N GLN A 90 -43.06 4.99 2.22
CA GLN A 90 -42.59 4.11 3.30
C GLN A 90 -41.26 3.44 2.93
N ALA A 91 -41.09 3.01 1.68
CA ALA A 91 -39.87 2.43 1.15
C ALA A 91 -38.75 3.47 1.12
N ARG A 92 -39.04 4.71 0.72
CA ARG A 92 -38.09 5.83 0.83
C ARG A 92 -37.60 6.03 2.26
N ARG A 93 -38.52 6.04 3.24
CA ARG A 93 -38.17 6.17 4.67
C ARG A 93 -37.28 5.02 5.13
N LYS A 94 -37.59 3.78 4.76
CA LYS A 94 -36.75 2.61 5.10
C LYS A 94 -35.33 2.74 4.56
N LEU A 95 -35.18 3.14 3.30
CA LEU A 95 -33.87 3.38 2.68
C LEU A 95 -33.11 4.51 3.38
N GLN A 96 -33.78 5.62 3.70
CA GLN A 96 -33.18 6.74 4.45
C GLN A 96 -32.72 6.32 5.85
N THR A 97 -33.53 5.54 6.58
CA THR A 97 -33.14 5.00 7.89
C THR A 97 -31.91 4.11 7.77
N ARG A 98 -31.86 3.25 6.75
CA ARG A 98 -30.71 2.37 6.52
C ARG A 98 -29.44 3.15 6.17
N ILE A 99 -29.55 4.17 5.33
CA ILE A 99 -28.42 5.06 5.00
C ILE A 99 -27.89 5.74 6.27
N ALA A 100 -28.76 6.29 7.11
CA ALA A 100 -28.36 6.94 8.36
C ALA A 100 -27.66 6.00 9.35
N GLU A 101 -28.13 4.75 9.45
CA GLU A 101 -27.48 3.71 10.27
C GLU A 101 -26.05 3.43 9.79
N LEU A 102 -25.88 3.24 8.47
CA LEU A 102 -24.57 2.98 7.86
C LEU A 102 -23.63 4.17 7.96
N GLU A 103 -24.13 5.39 7.78
CA GLU A 103 -23.34 6.63 7.96
C GLU A 103 -22.83 6.74 9.40
N THR A 104 -23.68 6.43 10.38
CA THR A 104 -23.29 6.41 11.80
C THR A 104 -22.21 5.36 12.07
N ARG A 105 -22.41 4.12 11.59
CA ARG A 105 -21.42 3.04 11.75
C ARG A 105 -20.09 3.38 11.08
N LYS A 106 -20.12 3.95 9.89
CA LYS A 106 -18.94 4.44 9.18
C LYS A 106 -18.20 5.52 9.99
N ALA A 107 -18.92 6.47 10.58
CA ALA A 107 -18.32 7.53 11.39
C ALA A 107 -17.62 6.97 12.63
N ILE A 108 -18.23 6.02 13.34
CA ILE A 108 -17.63 5.34 14.49
C ILE A 108 -16.34 4.62 14.10
N GLU A 109 -16.35 3.91 12.97
CA GLU A 109 -15.18 3.17 12.48
C GLU A 109 -14.03 4.12 12.11
N MET A 110 -14.34 5.22 11.42
CA MET A 110 -13.34 6.24 11.08
C MET A 110 -12.77 6.93 12.32
N GLU A 111 -13.58 7.21 13.33
CA GLU A 111 -13.11 7.81 14.59
C GLU A 111 -12.23 6.84 15.37
N THR A 112 -12.61 5.56 15.41
CA THR A 112 -11.81 4.49 16.02
C THR A 112 -10.46 4.38 15.32
N TRP A 113 -10.47 4.35 13.99
CA TRP A 113 -9.24 4.30 13.20
C TRP A 113 -8.33 5.49 13.51
N LYS A 114 -8.84 6.73 13.46
CA LYS A 114 -8.07 7.95 13.79
C LYS A 114 -7.46 7.93 15.19
N ARG A 115 -8.14 7.30 16.16
CA ARG A 115 -7.68 7.25 17.55
C ARG A 115 -6.52 6.26 17.74
N TYR A 116 -6.47 5.20 16.95
CA TYR A 116 -5.54 4.07 17.14
C TYR A 116 -4.51 3.88 16.02
N SER A 117 -4.59 4.65 14.93
CA SER A 117 -3.57 4.75 13.86
C SER A 117 -2.53 5.81 14.17
#